data_AF-A0A0M0SYS7-F1
#
_entry.id   AF-A0A0M0SYS7-F1
#
_cell.length_a   1.000
_cell.length_b   1.000
_cell.length_c   1.000
_cell.angle_alpha   90.00
_cell.angle_beta   90.00
_cell.angle_gamma   90.00
#
_symmetry.space_group_name_H-M   'P 1'
#
loop_
_entity.id
_entity.type
_entity.pdbx_description
1 polymer ?
#
loop_
_entity_poly.entity_id
_entity_poly.type
_entity_poly.pdbx_seq_one_letter_code
_entity_poly.pdbx_strand_id
1 'polypeptide(L)'
;MPTTHFNLPKIDNTNTADVVRDLNALADAVDTAAKTIKDKADAAIPSSQKGATDGVASLVGGKVPTTQLPTLASTANDITIADANDYFTSTKVEGALAEIGQTLAGTRTSIVTTAQQLGVM
;
A
#
# COMPACT_ATOMS: atom_id res chain seq x y z
N MET A 1 29.91 12.96 8.21
CA MET A 1 29.52 11.61 7.76
C MET A 1 30.74 10.70 7.90
N PRO A 2 30.62 9.49 8.44
CA PRO A 2 31.72 8.53 8.42
C PRO A 2 32.04 8.17 6.96
N THR A 3 33.31 8.24 6.56
CA THR A 3 33.76 7.77 5.24
C THR A 3 34.09 6.28 5.33
N THR A 4 33.44 5.45 4.53
CA THR A 4 33.83 4.05 4.36
C THR A 4 35.09 3.99 3.51
N HIS A 5 36.24 3.81 4.15
CA HIS A 5 37.48 3.50 3.45
C HIS A 5 37.49 2.00 3.12
N PHE A 6 37.39 1.64 1.83
CA PHE A 6 37.31 0.25 1.34
C PHE A 6 38.60 -0.56 1.48
N ASN A 7 39.61 0.00 2.15
CA ASN A 7 40.86 -0.67 2.51
C ASN A 7 41.57 -1.35 1.31
N LEU A 8 41.56 -0.67 0.16
CA LEU A 8 42.14 -1.16 -1.10
C LEU A 8 43.65 -1.44 -0.96
N PRO A 9 44.19 -2.45 -1.67
CA PRO A 9 45.63 -2.73 -1.71
C PRO A 9 46.45 -1.50 -2.15
N LYS A 10 47.65 -1.36 -1.58
CA LYS A 10 48.63 -0.36 -2.04
C LYS A 10 49.36 -0.91 -3.28
N ILE A 11 49.71 -0.03 -4.22
CA ILE A 11 50.52 -0.38 -5.39
C ILE A 11 52.01 -0.20 -5.04
N ASP A 12 52.80 -1.25 -5.17
CA ASP A 12 54.26 -1.16 -5.20
C ASP A 12 54.72 -0.79 -6.62
N ASN A 13 55.41 0.34 -6.73
CA ASN A 13 55.88 0.90 -8.00
C ASN A 13 57.38 0.68 -8.28
N THR A 14 58.04 -0.18 -7.51
CA THR A 14 59.49 -0.41 -7.61
C THR A 14 59.87 -1.46 -8.66
N ASN A 15 58.93 -2.33 -9.08
CA ASN A 15 59.13 -3.37 -10.10
C ASN A 15 57.86 -3.53 -10.96
N THR A 16 57.99 -3.57 -12.29
CA THR A 16 56.86 -3.72 -13.23
C THR A 16 56.02 -4.97 -12.97
N ALA A 17 56.63 -6.08 -12.53
CA ALA A 17 55.89 -7.30 -12.19
C ALA A 17 55.04 -7.12 -10.91
N ASP A 18 55.56 -6.38 -9.92
CA ASP A 18 54.81 -6.01 -8.72
C ASP A 18 53.68 -5.01 -9.05
N VAL A 19 53.93 -4.04 -9.95
CA VAL A 19 52.89 -3.11 -10.42
C VAL A 19 51.72 -3.85 -11.06
N VAL A 20 51.98 -4.83 -11.94
CA VAL A 20 50.91 -5.61 -12.59
C VAL A 20 50.13 -6.45 -11.58
N ARG A 21 50.83 -7.11 -10.65
CA ARG A 21 50.19 -7.89 -9.57
C ARG A 21 49.29 -7.00 -8.72
N ASP A 22 49.82 -5.88 -8.27
CA ASP A 22 49.13 -5.01 -7.32
C ASP A 22 47.98 -4.25 -8.00
N LEU A 23 48.10 -3.91 -9.29
CA LEU A 23 46.98 -3.38 -10.09
C LEU A 23 45.86 -4.40 -10.25
N ASN A 24 46.18 -5.68 -10.49
CA ASN A 24 45.17 -6.74 -10.54
C ASN A 24 44.48 -6.92 -9.18
N ALA A 25 45.25 -6.93 -8.09
CA ALA A 25 44.70 -7.01 -6.74
C ALA A 25 43.80 -5.80 -6.40
N LEU A 26 44.20 -4.60 -6.83
CA LEU A 26 43.38 -3.40 -6.70
C LEU A 26 42.10 -3.51 -7.53
N ALA A 27 42.17 -4.01 -8.77
CA ALA A 27 41.00 -4.19 -9.63
C ALA A 27 39.96 -5.13 -8.99
N ASP A 28 40.41 -6.27 -8.45
CA ASP A 28 39.54 -7.22 -7.74
C ASP A 28 38.92 -6.60 -6.47
N ALA A 29 39.71 -5.82 -5.72
CA ALA A 29 39.23 -5.13 -4.53
C ALA A 29 38.19 -4.05 -4.87
N VAL A 30 38.38 -3.31 -5.98
CA VAL A 30 37.43 -2.32 -6.48
C VAL A 30 36.15 -2.98 -6.97
N ASP A 31 36.21 -4.09 -7.71
CA ASP A 31 35.01 -4.84 -8.13
C ASP A 31 34.21 -5.36 -6.93
N THR A 32 34.90 -5.89 -5.92
CA THR A 32 34.28 -6.33 -4.66
C THR A 32 33.61 -5.18 -3.92
N ALA A 33 34.27 -4.03 -3.83
CA ALA A 33 33.72 -2.83 -3.22
C ALA A 33 32.48 -2.32 -3.99
N ALA A 34 32.53 -2.31 -5.32
CA ALA A 34 31.42 -1.91 -6.18
C ALA A 34 30.20 -2.82 -6.01
N LYS A 35 30.41 -4.16 -5.96
CA LYS A 35 29.34 -5.12 -5.62
C LYS A 35 28.72 -4.83 -4.26
N THR A 36 29.55 -4.63 -3.24
CA THR A 36 29.08 -4.35 -1.87
C THR A 36 28.25 -3.07 -1.79
N ILE A 37 28.66 -2.02 -2.51
CA ILE A 37 27.92 -0.76 -2.59
C ILE A 37 26.56 -0.99 -3.27
N LYS A 38 26.56 -1.70 -4.39
CA LYS A 38 25.32 -2.03 -5.12
C LYS A 38 24.35 -2.80 -4.23
N ASP A 39 24.83 -3.83 -3.54
CA ASP A 39 24.00 -4.64 -2.65
C ASP A 39 23.40 -3.80 -1.50
N LYS A 40 24.18 -2.89 -0.91
CA LYS A 40 23.70 -1.96 0.12
C LYS A 40 22.68 -0.95 -0.42
N ALA A 41 22.89 -0.45 -1.63
CA ALA A 41 21.96 0.49 -2.28
C ALA A 41 20.63 -0.20 -2.61
N ASP A 42 20.68 -1.43 -3.13
CA ASP A 42 19.51 -2.24 -3.42
C ASP A 42 18.74 -2.62 -2.13
N ALA A 43 19.46 -2.78 -1.01
CA ALA A 43 18.90 -3.03 0.32
C ALA A 43 18.56 -1.77 1.14
N ALA A 44 18.73 -0.55 0.58
CA ALA A 44 18.51 0.70 1.31
C ALA A 44 17.10 0.82 1.89
N ILE A 45 16.14 0.13 1.27
CA ILE A 45 14.81 -0.09 1.84
C ILE A 45 14.67 -1.58 2.18
N PRO A 46 14.58 -1.94 3.48
CA PRO A 46 14.38 -3.32 3.90
C PRO A 46 13.11 -3.91 3.27
N SER A 47 13.17 -5.20 2.88
CA SER A 47 12.00 -5.90 2.29
C SER A 47 10.79 -5.90 3.22
N SER A 48 11.01 -5.91 4.55
CA SER A 48 9.96 -5.79 5.57
C SER A 48 9.23 -4.44 5.56
N GLN A 49 9.82 -3.40 4.96
CA GLN A 49 9.20 -2.08 4.83
C GLN A 49 8.55 -1.89 3.44
N LYS A 50 8.82 -2.76 2.47
CA LYS A 50 8.27 -2.64 1.11
C LYS A 50 6.89 -3.26 1.04
N GLY A 51 5.86 -2.44 0.78
CA GLY A 51 4.49 -2.92 0.64
C GLY A 51 3.83 -3.43 1.94
N ALA A 52 4.47 -3.21 3.09
CA ALA A 52 3.86 -3.42 4.39
C ALA A 52 2.95 -2.23 4.77
N THR A 53 1.99 -2.46 5.67
CA THR A 53 1.23 -1.39 6.32
C THR A 53 2.19 -0.38 6.96
N ASP A 54 1.94 0.92 6.75
CA ASP A 54 2.80 2.03 7.18
C ASP A 54 4.25 2.01 6.64
N GLY A 55 4.52 1.16 5.63
CA GLY A 55 5.78 1.08 4.92
C GLY A 55 5.83 1.96 3.67
N VAL A 56 6.82 1.70 2.81
CA VAL A 56 6.94 2.37 1.51
C VAL A 56 6.27 1.56 0.41
N ALA A 57 5.47 2.22 -0.41
CA ALA A 57 4.89 1.61 -1.59
C ALA A 57 5.98 1.28 -2.62
N SER A 58 5.90 0.10 -3.22
CA SER A 58 6.73 -0.19 -4.39
C SER A 58 6.13 0.51 -5.59
N LEU A 59 6.94 1.06 -6.48
CA LEU A 59 6.44 1.73 -7.69
C LEU A 59 6.73 0.88 -8.93
N VAL A 60 5.76 0.81 -9.83
CA VAL A 60 5.91 0.24 -11.17
C VAL A 60 5.48 1.32 -12.17
N GLY A 61 6.42 1.76 -13.01
CA GLY A 61 6.16 2.88 -13.93
C GLY A 61 5.79 4.19 -13.23
N GLY A 62 6.34 4.43 -12.02
CA GLY A 62 6.06 5.62 -11.22
C GLY A 62 4.70 5.60 -10.49
N LYS A 63 3.98 4.48 -10.51
CA LYS A 63 2.68 4.32 -9.85
C LYS A 63 2.72 3.21 -8.81
N VAL A 64 1.86 3.32 -7.80
CA VAL A 64 1.63 2.24 -6.84
C VAL A 64 0.85 1.10 -7.53
N PRO A 65 1.33 -0.16 -7.51
CA PRO A 65 0.59 -1.30 -8.01
C PRO A 65 -0.74 -1.50 -7.31
N THR A 66 -1.76 -1.93 -8.05
CA THR A 66 -3.12 -2.16 -7.50
C THR A 66 -3.15 -3.25 -6.43
N THR A 67 -2.19 -4.17 -6.43
CA THR A 67 -2.02 -5.20 -5.38
C THR A 67 -1.63 -4.62 -4.02
N GLN A 68 -1.17 -3.37 -3.97
CA GLN A 68 -0.83 -2.64 -2.74
C GLN A 68 -1.93 -1.65 -2.34
N LEU A 69 -2.98 -1.48 -3.15
CA LEU A 69 -4.09 -0.60 -2.86
C LEU A 69 -5.22 -1.39 -2.18
N PRO A 70 -5.95 -0.79 -1.22
CA PRO A 70 -7.18 -1.36 -0.73
C PRO A 70 -8.20 -1.55 -1.87
N THR A 71 -9.00 -2.60 -1.80
CA THR A 71 -10.14 -2.78 -2.70
C THR A 71 -11.14 -1.65 -2.45
N LEU A 72 -11.55 -0.95 -3.52
CA LEU A 72 -12.65 0.00 -3.43
C LEU A 72 -13.97 -0.74 -3.23
N ALA A 73 -14.86 -0.16 -2.44
CA ALA A 73 -16.21 -0.66 -2.27
C ALA A 73 -16.89 -0.87 -3.63
N SER A 74 -17.45 -2.06 -3.83
CA SER A 74 -18.10 -2.46 -5.10
C SER A 74 -19.62 -2.59 -4.96
N THR A 75 -20.11 -2.60 -3.72
CA THR A 75 -21.53 -2.72 -3.39
C THR A 75 -21.92 -1.72 -2.29
N ALA A 76 -23.21 -1.41 -2.17
CA ALA A 76 -23.74 -0.60 -1.08
C ALA A 76 -23.48 -1.21 0.31
N ASN A 77 -23.32 -2.53 0.39
CA ASN A 77 -22.98 -3.23 1.63
C ASN A 77 -21.54 -2.96 2.09
N ASP A 78 -20.67 -2.47 1.21
CA ASP A 78 -19.29 -2.09 1.53
C ASP A 78 -19.18 -0.63 1.95
N ILE A 79 -20.25 0.17 1.79
CA ILE A 79 -20.28 1.59 2.11
C ILE A 79 -20.84 1.77 3.52
N THR A 80 -20.00 2.24 4.43
CA THR A 80 -20.40 2.70 5.77
C THR A 80 -20.99 4.09 5.69
N ILE A 81 -22.08 4.34 6.42
CA ILE A 81 -22.67 5.66 6.60
C ILE A 81 -22.35 6.21 8.00
N ALA A 82 -22.16 7.53 8.09
CA ALA A 82 -22.13 8.22 9.36
C ALA A 82 -23.55 8.71 9.67
N ASP A 83 -24.24 8.02 10.56
CA ASP A 83 -25.60 8.36 10.96
C ASP A 83 -25.60 9.22 12.23
N ALA A 84 -25.36 10.52 12.06
CA ALA A 84 -25.19 11.43 13.19
C ALA A 84 -26.47 11.66 14.02
N ASN A 85 -27.63 11.32 13.47
CA ASN A 85 -28.94 11.54 14.10
C ASN A 85 -29.62 10.22 14.50
N ASP A 86 -28.91 9.08 14.40
CA ASP A 86 -29.40 7.75 14.76
C ASP A 86 -30.76 7.40 14.10
N TYR A 87 -30.95 7.78 12.83
CA TYR A 87 -32.15 7.45 12.06
C TYR A 87 -32.22 5.98 11.64
N PHE A 88 -31.08 5.33 11.49
CA PHE A 88 -30.93 3.97 11.02
C PHE A 88 -30.24 3.13 12.08
N THR A 89 -30.65 1.88 12.21
CA THR A 89 -29.91 0.92 13.04
C THR A 89 -28.68 0.41 12.30
N SER A 90 -28.75 0.29 10.98
CA SER A 90 -27.64 -0.13 10.14
C SER A 90 -26.58 0.95 9.99
N THR A 91 -25.31 0.56 10.13
CA THR A 91 -24.15 1.40 9.82
C THR A 91 -23.75 1.38 8.35
N LYS A 92 -24.45 0.61 7.51
CA LYS A 92 -24.14 0.41 6.09
C LYS A 92 -25.28 0.89 5.20
N VAL A 93 -24.95 1.38 4.01
CA VAL A 93 -25.95 1.90 3.06
C VAL A 93 -27.02 0.86 2.74
N GLU A 94 -26.64 -0.39 2.44
CA GLU A 94 -27.62 -1.43 2.08
C GLU A 94 -28.66 -1.67 3.18
N GLY A 95 -28.23 -1.74 4.44
CA GLY A 95 -29.15 -1.96 5.57
C GLY A 95 -30.04 -0.74 5.81
N ALA A 96 -29.50 0.47 5.74
CA ALA A 96 -30.28 1.70 5.88
C ALA A 96 -31.35 1.82 4.76
N LEU A 97 -31.02 1.45 3.52
CA LEU A 97 -31.99 1.40 2.42
C LEU A 97 -33.08 0.34 2.65
N ALA A 98 -32.72 -0.82 3.19
CA ALA A 98 -33.69 -1.85 3.57
C ALA A 98 -34.65 -1.37 4.67
N GLU A 99 -34.16 -0.61 5.64
CA GLU A 99 -34.98 0.01 6.69
C GLU A 99 -35.98 1.00 6.09
N ILE A 100 -35.54 1.90 5.21
CA ILE A 100 -36.42 2.83 4.49
C ILE A 100 -37.48 2.08 3.68
N GLY A 101 -37.08 1.01 2.97
CA GLY A 101 -37.99 0.18 2.20
C GLY A 101 -39.10 -0.44 3.05
N GLN A 102 -38.74 -0.93 4.25
CA GLN A 102 -39.70 -1.48 5.21
C GLN A 102 -40.63 -0.41 5.78
N THR A 103 -40.11 0.75 6.19
CA THR A 103 -40.93 1.87 6.67
C THR A 103 -41.93 2.31 5.61
N LEU A 104 -41.48 2.49 4.36
CA LEU A 104 -42.35 2.87 3.25
C LEU A 104 -43.43 1.83 2.96
N ALA A 105 -43.08 0.54 2.97
CA ALA A 105 -44.05 -0.55 2.78
C ALA A 105 -45.10 -0.57 3.91
N GLY A 106 -44.67 -0.36 5.15
CA GLY A 106 -45.55 -0.23 6.32
C GLY A 106 -46.50 0.96 6.20
N THR A 107 -45.98 2.17 5.91
CA THR A 107 -46.79 3.38 5.71
C THR A 107 -47.80 3.21 4.59
N ARG A 108 -47.40 2.61 3.45
CA ARG A 108 -48.32 2.30 2.34
C ARG A 108 -49.46 1.40 2.77
N THR A 109 -49.16 0.34 3.53
CA THR A 109 -50.17 -0.59 4.03
C THR A 109 -51.16 0.11 4.95
N SER A 110 -50.68 0.97 5.86
CA SER A 110 -51.54 1.75 6.75
C SER A 110 -52.44 2.71 5.99
N ILE A 111 -51.92 3.45 5.00
CA ILE A 111 -52.70 4.39 4.18
C ILE A 111 -53.81 3.65 3.42
N VAL A 112 -53.50 2.54 2.75
CA VAL A 112 -54.49 1.75 2.01
C VAL A 112 -55.57 1.24 2.95
N THR A 113 -55.18 0.71 4.10
CA THR A 113 -56.13 0.21 5.11
C THR A 113 -57.05 1.32 5.62
N THR A 114 -56.51 2.50 5.96
CA THR A 114 -57.31 3.64 6.41
C THR A 114 -58.24 4.16 5.31
N ALA A 115 -57.76 4.25 4.07
CA ALA A 115 -58.58 4.71 2.96
C ALA A 115 -59.75 3.75 2.66
N GLN A 116 -59.51 2.44 2.75
CA GLN A 116 -60.56 1.42 2.67
C GLN A 116 -61.57 1.55 3.82
N GLN A 117 -61.11 1.78 5.06
CA GLN A 117 -61.99 1.98 6.22
C GLN A 117 -62.86 3.24 6.10
N LEU A 118 -62.34 4.30 5.46
CA LEU A 118 -63.07 5.55 5.24
C LEU A 118 -63.98 5.51 3.99
N GLY A 119 -63.93 4.44 3.20
CA GLY A 119 -64.72 4.31 1.96
C GLY A 119 -64.31 5.29 0.86
N VAL A 120 -63.07 5.79 0.91
CA VAL A 120 -62.51 6.74 -0.09
C VAL A 120 -61.57 6.05 -1.09
N MET A 121 -61.48 4.72 -1.01
CA MET A 121 -60.79 3.83 -1.96
C MET A 121 -61.79 2.88 -2.61
#